data_AF-A0A084WTU2-F1
#
_entry.id   AF-A0A084WTU2-F1
#
_cell.length_a   1.000
_cell.length_b   1.000
_cell.length_c   1.000
_cell.angle_alpha   90.00
_cell.angle_beta   90.00
_cell.angle_gamma   90.00
#
_symmetry.space_group_name_H-M   'P 1'
#
loop_
_entity.id
_entity.type
_entity.pdbx_description
1 polymer ?
#
loop_
_entity_poly.entity_id
_entity_poly.type
_entity_poly.pdbx_seq_one_letter_code
_entity_poly.pdbx_strand_id
1 'polypeptide(L)'
;MRSRAHHTDSSSIKSISSEDVSTQQHYHGNMCCSAEAKNPAFKRGRQLQQMQMIILPFIPILALIAQTSYEMIEIVSYRMEVTEIENQVTMATDLGKVVTRLQQERSDVAFYIYTNGITLRRNLNDTFLETDLALDNMSSWPDISIRTIQPNNGEMTWLNMSEFRETLQEFRANISTEDSTVPDILRWYTTANAALLEHLTNQIKDANKSGVWRFLLSFKNLLRSIESLDISSVYGINYYGRGHLKPDSYIKYVQHDILGRDLLNGSLHFVPSLKTIYRNITLTMKSYGNITQWSKTIQKNLHRKGNVTDARSYYESMAYYIDELRKLQRALRVIIRYGGNEGNEVQKVLQSADNMETFGIAILVVVLIVSPIIIILVRNAAATIQLYAINLAHKAKELKREKRKSDSLLFQMLPPTVATQLKQAQTVPAEYYSAVTIFFSDIVGFTEIAAECTPLEVLEEGRSAWYRVMKTNPTGLLAVLSCTTETNAGHRLGRIGSFVSERHLPDVRRAHRMLRRVQDRNHWRLVHGGFRTAGEKRWYLLLPHTP
;
A
#
# COMPACT_ATOMS: atom_id res chain seq x y z
N MET A 1 -17.89 -63.18 -6.46
CA MET A 1 -18.76 -61.98 -6.44
C MET A 1 -18.10 -60.93 -7.34
N ARG A 2 -18.50 -60.76 -8.62
CA ARG A 2 -19.41 -59.69 -9.16
C ARG A 2 -19.07 -58.30 -8.57
N SER A 3 -18.85 -57.21 -9.30
CA SER A 3 -19.16 -56.77 -10.69
C SER A 3 -18.33 -55.48 -10.96
N ARG A 4 -17.56 -55.31 -12.05
CA ARG A 4 -17.90 -54.79 -13.41
C ARG A 4 -18.01 -53.24 -13.53
N ALA A 5 -16.99 -52.67 -14.22
CA ALA A 5 -16.95 -51.60 -15.25
C ALA A 5 -17.61 -50.22 -15.06
N HIS A 6 -16.85 -49.17 -15.41
CA HIS A 6 -17.28 -48.01 -16.24
C HIS A 6 -16.02 -47.38 -16.87
N HIS A 7 -15.68 -47.71 -18.12
CA HIS A 7 -15.96 -46.97 -19.36
C HIS A 7 -15.51 -45.50 -19.39
N THR A 8 -14.38 -45.29 -20.07
CA THR A 8 -13.93 -44.06 -20.70
C THR A 8 -14.89 -43.68 -21.83
N ASP A 9 -15.38 -42.44 -21.83
CA ASP A 9 -15.88 -41.79 -23.05
C ASP A 9 -15.42 -40.33 -23.09
N SER A 10 -14.76 -40.02 -24.20
CA SER A 10 -14.29 -38.72 -24.64
C SER A 10 -15.44 -37.73 -24.81
N SER A 11 -15.49 -36.69 -23.99
CA SER A 11 -16.36 -35.54 -24.23
C SER A 11 -15.75 -34.64 -25.32
N SER A 12 -16.34 -34.74 -26.50
CA SER A 12 -16.13 -33.80 -27.60
C SER A 12 -16.63 -32.41 -27.18
N ILE A 13 -15.76 -31.41 -27.32
CA ILE A 13 -16.09 -29.99 -27.14
C ILE A 13 -17.05 -29.62 -28.28
N LYS A 14 -18.36 -29.57 -28.00
CA LYS A 14 -19.34 -28.93 -28.88
C LYS A 14 -19.10 -27.43 -28.85
N SER A 15 -18.64 -26.88 -29.97
CA SER A 15 -18.59 -25.45 -30.23
C SER A 15 -20.02 -24.89 -30.29
N ILE A 16 -20.37 -24.05 -29.31
CA ILE A 16 -21.60 -23.25 -29.33
C ILE A 16 -21.49 -22.25 -30.50
N SER A 17 -22.38 -22.40 -31.47
CA SER A 17 -22.54 -21.51 -32.62
C SER A 17 -23.27 -20.24 -32.18
N SER A 18 -22.85 -19.11 -32.74
CA SER A 18 -23.35 -17.73 -32.51
C SER A 18 -24.85 -17.50 -32.82
N GLU A 19 -25.64 -18.53 -33.11
CA GLU A 19 -27.05 -18.41 -33.51
C GLU A 19 -28.03 -18.43 -32.32
N ASP A 20 -27.64 -18.95 -31.15
CA ASP A 20 -28.55 -19.10 -30.00
C ASP A 20 -28.76 -17.84 -29.15
N VAL A 21 -28.00 -16.76 -29.39
CA VAL A 21 -28.05 -15.55 -28.53
C VAL A 21 -29.10 -14.52 -28.99
N SER A 22 -29.73 -14.70 -30.16
CA SER A 22 -30.67 -13.70 -30.71
C SER A 22 -32.17 -14.04 -30.61
N THR A 23 -32.55 -15.18 -30.02
CA THR A 23 -33.96 -15.61 -29.98
C THR A 23 -34.40 -16.08 -28.60
N GLN A 24 -34.31 -15.21 -27.59
CA GLN A 24 -35.14 -15.31 -26.39
C GLN A 24 -35.50 -13.90 -25.91
N GLN A 25 -36.61 -13.36 -26.44
CA GLN A 25 -37.38 -12.30 -25.76
C GLN A 25 -38.70 -12.06 -26.48
N HIS A 26 -39.71 -12.84 -26.13
CA HIS A 26 -41.08 -12.35 -25.99
C HIS A 26 -41.70 -13.11 -24.83
N TYR A 27 -41.90 -12.42 -23.70
CA TYR A 27 -43.07 -12.45 -22.81
C TYR A 27 -42.72 -11.78 -21.46
N HIS A 28 -43.40 -10.65 -21.22
CA HIS A 28 -43.66 -9.87 -20.00
C HIS A 28 -42.75 -9.95 -18.75
N GLY A 29 -42.38 -8.75 -18.25
CA GLY A 29 -42.08 -8.52 -16.83
C GLY A 29 -41.34 -7.22 -16.57
N ASN A 30 -41.99 -6.26 -15.91
CA ASN A 30 -41.48 -4.94 -15.54
C ASN A 30 -40.14 -4.95 -14.79
N MET A 31 -39.38 -3.86 -15.01
CA MET A 31 -38.43 -3.24 -14.06
C MET A 31 -36.97 -3.76 -14.05
N CYS A 32 -36.11 -3.13 -14.87
CA CYS A 32 -34.77 -2.67 -14.46
C CYS A 32 -34.10 -1.83 -15.57
N CYS A 33 -34.19 -0.50 -15.46
CA CYS A 33 -33.51 0.45 -16.36
C CYS A 33 -31.98 0.51 -16.17
N SER A 34 -31.37 -0.39 -15.40
CA SER A 34 -29.95 -0.41 -15.10
C SER A 34 -29.13 -1.40 -15.94
N ALA A 35 -29.78 -2.36 -16.61
CA ALA A 35 -29.11 -3.35 -17.46
C ALA A 35 -28.84 -2.82 -18.88
N GLU A 36 -29.81 -2.10 -19.47
CA GLU A 36 -29.66 -1.45 -20.79
C GLU A 36 -28.56 -0.37 -20.79
N ALA A 37 -28.39 0.34 -19.67
CA ALA A 37 -27.42 1.42 -19.51
C ALA A 37 -25.96 0.94 -19.40
N LYS A 38 -25.74 -0.35 -19.11
CA LYS A 38 -24.42 -1.00 -19.07
C LYS A 38 -24.04 -1.69 -20.38
N ASN A 39 -24.94 -1.70 -21.37
CA ASN A 39 -24.70 -2.41 -22.62
C ASN A 39 -23.78 -1.57 -23.55
N PRO A 40 -22.57 -2.04 -23.93
CA PRO A 40 -21.60 -1.29 -24.73
C PRO A 40 -22.07 -0.98 -26.17
N ALA A 41 -23.23 -1.52 -26.55
CA ALA A 41 -23.90 -1.26 -27.82
C ALA A 41 -24.50 0.16 -27.92
N PHE A 42 -24.84 0.81 -26.80
CA PHE A 42 -25.46 2.15 -26.79
C PHE A 42 -24.45 3.29 -26.52
N LYS A 43 -24.66 4.45 -27.15
CA LYS A 43 -23.75 5.63 -27.11
C LYS A 43 -23.45 6.11 -25.68
N ARG A 44 -24.47 6.11 -24.79
CA ARG A 44 -24.36 6.51 -23.38
C ARG A 44 -23.61 5.47 -22.52
N GLY A 45 -23.85 4.18 -22.73
CA GLY A 45 -23.15 3.10 -22.03
C GLY A 45 -21.65 3.07 -22.38
N ARG A 46 -21.30 3.35 -23.64
CA ARG A 46 -19.91 3.48 -24.10
C ARG A 46 -19.16 4.65 -23.44
N GLN A 47 -19.81 5.81 -23.28
CA GLN A 47 -19.22 6.97 -22.58
C GLN A 47 -19.00 6.71 -21.08
N LEU A 48 -19.95 6.02 -20.44
CA LEU A 48 -19.82 5.61 -19.03
C LEU A 48 -18.69 4.60 -18.82
N GLN A 49 -18.58 3.61 -19.71
CA GLN A 49 -17.49 2.64 -19.69
C GLN A 49 -16.13 3.29 -19.99
N GLN A 50 -16.10 4.32 -20.84
CA GLN A 50 -14.90 5.13 -21.10
C GLN A 50 -14.44 5.91 -19.87
N MET A 51 -15.37 6.54 -19.15
CA MET A 51 -15.05 7.22 -17.89
C MET A 51 -14.57 6.24 -16.83
N GLN A 52 -15.23 5.09 -16.68
CA GLN A 52 -14.84 4.05 -15.71
C GLN A 52 -13.44 3.50 -15.98
N MET A 53 -13.07 3.28 -17.25
CA MET A 53 -11.74 2.75 -17.62
C MET A 53 -10.61 3.76 -17.34
N ILE A 54 -10.91 5.06 -17.28
CA ILE A 54 -9.95 6.11 -16.90
C ILE A 54 -9.90 6.26 -15.38
N ILE A 55 -11.05 6.25 -14.69
CA ILE A 55 -11.15 6.51 -13.24
C ILE A 55 -10.57 5.36 -12.40
N LEU A 56 -10.74 4.11 -12.84
CA LEU A 56 -10.35 2.93 -12.07
C LEU A 56 -8.84 2.90 -11.66
N PRO A 57 -7.88 3.28 -12.53
CA PRO A 57 -6.47 3.39 -12.16
C PRO A 57 -6.11 4.66 -11.39
N PHE A 58 -6.95 5.71 -11.37
CA PHE A 58 -6.70 6.86 -10.49
C PHE A 58 -6.83 6.50 -9.00
N ILE A 59 -7.70 5.54 -8.66
CA ILE A 59 -7.94 5.12 -7.28
C ILE A 59 -6.66 4.57 -6.62
N PRO A 60 -5.95 3.56 -7.17
CA PRO A 60 -4.72 3.05 -6.57
C PRO A 60 -3.58 4.07 -6.62
N ILE A 61 -3.51 4.93 -7.63
CA ILE A 61 -2.49 6.00 -7.70
C ILE A 61 -2.72 7.02 -6.57
N LEU A 62 -3.96 7.47 -6.38
CA LEU A 62 -4.32 8.38 -5.30
C LEU A 62 -4.02 7.75 -3.93
N ALA A 63 -4.35 6.46 -3.75
CA ALA A 63 -4.05 5.73 -2.52
C ALA A 63 -2.54 5.67 -2.26
N LEU A 64 -1.73 5.42 -3.29
CA LEU A 64 -0.28 5.32 -3.17
C LEU A 64 0.37 6.70 -2.87
N ILE A 65 -0.11 7.77 -3.49
CA ILE A 65 0.31 9.14 -3.15
C ILE A 65 -0.09 9.50 -1.71
N ALA A 66 -1.33 9.18 -1.30
CA ALA A 66 -1.80 9.46 0.05
C ALA A 66 -0.99 8.70 1.10
N GLN A 67 -0.71 7.41 0.87
CA GLN A 67 0.10 6.59 1.76
C GLN A 67 1.53 7.14 1.88
N THR A 68 2.21 7.40 0.77
CA THR A 68 3.59 7.91 0.79
C THR A 68 3.69 9.31 1.39
N SER A 69 2.64 10.13 1.23
CA SER A 69 2.55 11.43 1.90
C SER A 69 2.39 11.28 3.41
N TYR A 70 1.57 10.32 3.87
CA TYR A 70 1.41 10.02 5.30
C TYR A 70 2.73 9.51 5.93
N GLU A 71 3.40 8.57 5.27
CA GLU A 71 4.70 8.05 5.71
C GLU A 71 5.75 9.19 5.81
N MET A 72 5.76 10.11 4.85
CA MET A 72 6.65 11.28 4.88
C MET A 72 6.35 12.21 6.07
N ILE A 73 5.08 12.49 6.36
CA ILE A 73 4.68 13.29 7.54
C ILE A 73 5.16 12.61 8.83
N GLU A 74 5.04 11.29 8.93
CA GLU A 74 5.51 10.54 10.10
C GLU A 74 7.04 10.63 10.26
N ILE A 75 7.79 10.49 9.16
CA ILE A 75 9.26 10.62 9.17
C ILE A 75 9.69 12.02 9.59
N VAL A 76 9.05 13.08 9.05
CA VAL A 76 9.34 14.48 9.43
C VAL A 76 8.99 14.75 10.89
N SER A 77 7.88 14.19 11.39
CA SER A 77 7.51 14.30 12.80
C SER A 77 8.54 13.64 13.73
N TYR A 78 8.96 12.42 13.40
CA TYR A 78 10.01 11.70 14.11
C TYR A 78 11.33 12.50 14.14
N ARG A 79 11.68 13.08 13.00
CA ARG A 79 12.82 14.00 12.83
C ARG A 79 12.81 15.16 13.81
N MET A 80 11.70 15.89 13.86
CA MET A 80 11.54 17.05 14.74
C MET A 80 11.64 16.63 16.22
N GLU A 81 11.06 15.48 16.59
CA GLU A 81 11.15 14.93 17.95
C GLU A 81 12.61 14.67 18.37
N VAL A 82 13.41 14.09 17.47
CA VAL A 82 14.83 13.79 17.73
C VAL A 82 15.67 15.07 17.83
N THR A 83 15.40 16.10 17.02
CA THR A 83 16.15 17.37 17.07
C THR A 83 15.83 18.19 18.31
N GLU A 84 14.59 18.13 18.81
CA GLU A 84 14.12 18.96 19.93
C GLU A 84 14.68 18.52 21.31
N ILE A 85 15.28 17.33 21.40
CA ILE A 85 15.80 16.80 22.67
C ILE A 85 16.89 17.69 23.29
N GLU A 86 17.73 18.32 22.46
CA GLU A 86 18.84 19.15 22.94
C GLU A 86 18.27 20.42 23.59
N ASN A 87 17.29 21.04 22.93
CA ASN A 87 16.59 22.21 23.45
C ASN A 87 15.93 21.90 24.80
N GLN A 88 15.25 20.77 24.92
CA GLN A 88 14.61 20.36 26.18
C GLN A 88 15.61 20.22 27.34
N VAL A 89 16.79 19.63 27.10
CA VAL A 89 17.80 19.43 28.14
C VAL A 89 18.60 20.70 28.45
N THR A 90 18.74 21.60 27.48
CA THR A 90 19.44 22.89 27.63
C THR A 90 18.60 23.94 28.32
N MET A 91 17.29 24.05 28.01
CA MET A 91 16.36 24.94 28.72
C MET A 91 16.29 24.64 30.22
N ALA A 92 16.46 23.38 30.60
CA ALA A 92 16.56 22.95 31.99
C ALA A 92 17.82 23.42 32.74
N THR A 93 18.74 24.17 32.10
CA THR A 93 20.03 24.53 32.71
C THR A 93 19.93 25.60 33.79
N ASP A 94 19.23 26.69 33.53
CA ASP A 94 19.23 27.83 34.45
C ASP A 94 18.37 27.55 35.68
N LEU A 95 17.17 27.00 35.48
CA LEU A 95 16.35 26.48 36.57
C LEU A 95 17.07 25.37 37.35
N GLY A 96 17.82 24.50 36.67
CA GLY A 96 18.63 23.46 37.30
C GLY A 96 19.74 24.00 38.20
N LYS A 97 20.32 25.17 37.91
CA LYS A 97 21.28 25.85 38.79
C LYS A 97 20.60 26.31 40.08
N VAL A 98 19.40 26.90 39.98
CA VAL A 98 18.62 27.33 41.15
C VAL A 98 18.24 26.14 42.02
N VAL A 99 17.72 25.07 41.45
CA VAL A 99 17.43 23.82 42.17
C VAL A 99 18.69 23.30 42.89
N THR A 100 19.84 23.31 42.22
CA THR A 100 21.10 22.88 42.83
C THR A 100 21.49 23.75 44.03
N ARG A 101 21.28 25.07 43.95
CA ARG A 101 21.59 25.98 45.06
C ARG A 101 20.63 25.81 46.23
N LEU A 102 19.33 25.66 45.98
CA LEU A 102 18.34 25.39 47.02
C LEU A 102 18.56 24.02 47.70
N GLN A 103 18.98 22.99 46.97
CA GLN A 103 19.40 21.71 47.55
C GLN A 103 20.60 21.88 48.50
N GLN A 104 21.63 22.62 48.06
CA GLN A 104 22.81 22.91 48.88
C GLN A 104 22.43 23.71 50.13
N GLU A 105 21.60 24.75 49.97
CA GLU A 105 21.08 25.57 51.06
C GLU A 105 20.30 24.74 52.08
N ARG A 106 19.38 23.88 51.64
CA ARG A 106 18.67 22.92 52.51
C ARG A 106 19.65 22.09 53.35
N SER A 107 20.66 21.54 52.69
CA SER A 107 21.63 20.65 53.33
C SER A 107 22.54 21.39 54.32
N ASP A 108 22.97 22.62 54.01
CA ASP A 108 23.77 23.45 54.91
C ASP A 108 22.93 23.91 56.13
N VAL A 109 21.66 24.29 55.92
CA VAL A 109 20.71 24.62 57.00
C VAL A 109 20.45 23.42 57.91
N ALA A 110 20.20 22.24 57.34
CA ALA A 110 20.05 21.01 58.10
C ALA A 110 21.28 20.72 58.97
N PHE A 111 22.48 20.87 58.40
CA PHE A 111 23.72 20.67 59.12
C PHE A 111 23.88 21.66 60.29
N TYR A 112 23.61 22.94 60.06
CA TYR A 112 23.63 23.96 61.10
C TYR A 112 22.71 23.61 62.28
N ILE A 113 21.46 23.24 61.97
CA ILE A 113 20.44 22.91 62.97
C ILE A 113 20.80 21.63 63.77
N TYR A 114 21.19 20.55 63.08
CA TYR A 114 21.46 19.28 63.75
C TYR A 114 22.78 19.25 64.52
N THR A 115 23.67 20.22 64.30
CA THR A 115 24.94 20.38 65.03
C THR A 115 24.92 21.53 66.04
N ASN A 116 23.73 22.09 66.33
CA ASN A 116 23.53 23.21 67.27
C ASN A 116 24.36 24.46 66.96
N GLY A 117 24.66 24.71 65.67
CA GLY A 117 25.45 25.86 65.23
C GLY A 117 26.92 25.87 65.64
N ILE A 118 27.42 24.80 66.29
CA ILE A 118 28.78 24.73 66.85
C ILE A 118 29.84 24.63 65.73
N THR A 119 29.43 24.09 64.58
CA THR A 119 30.32 23.86 63.45
C THR A 119 29.69 24.33 62.15
N LEU A 120 30.20 25.42 61.58
CA LEU A 120 29.84 25.85 60.23
C LEU A 120 30.80 25.16 59.26
N ARG A 121 30.28 24.30 58.38
CA ARG A 121 31.04 23.82 57.21
C ARG A 121 31.27 24.97 56.23
N ARG A 122 30.27 25.85 56.10
CA ARG A 122 30.26 27.08 55.30
C ARG A 122 29.43 28.12 56.05
N ASN A 123 29.72 29.41 55.87
CA ASN A 123 28.90 30.48 56.41
C ASN A 123 27.53 30.44 55.71
N LEU A 124 26.43 30.32 56.47
CA LEU A 124 25.08 30.24 55.89
C LEU A 124 24.77 31.46 55.01
N ASN A 125 25.27 32.64 55.38
CA ASN A 125 25.10 33.85 54.59
C ASN A 125 25.72 33.73 53.19
N ASP A 126 26.87 33.06 53.06
CA ASP A 126 27.52 32.85 51.77
C ASP A 126 26.68 31.89 50.90
N THR A 127 26.11 30.84 51.51
CA THR A 127 25.20 29.92 50.81
C THR A 127 23.92 30.63 50.36
N PHE A 128 23.33 31.48 51.20
CA PHE A 128 22.16 32.29 50.84
C PHE A 128 22.45 33.24 49.68
N LEU A 129 23.62 33.89 49.71
CA LEU A 129 24.07 34.77 48.63
C LEU A 129 24.24 34.01 47.31
N GLU A 130 24.83 32.80 47.33
CA GLU A 130 24.97 31.98 46.13
C GLU A 130 23.62 31.57 45.53
N THR A 131 22.62 31.30 46.37
CA THR A 131 21.25 31.04 45.91
C THR A 131 20.61 32.28 45.31
N ASP A 132 20.77 33.45 45.95
CA ASP A 132 20.21 34.70 45.46
C ASP A 132 20.82 35.11 44.11
N LEU A 133 22.14 34.92 43.94
CA LEU A 133 22.82 35.14 42.67
C LEU A 133 22.34 34.19 41.57
N ALA A 134 22.04 32.93 41.90
CA ALA A 134 21.47 32.00 40.94
C ALA A 134 20.04 32.38 40.56
N LEU A 135 19.27 32.90 41.51
CA LEU A 135 17.93 33.43 41.29
C LEU A 135 17.95 34.68 40.38
N ASP A 136 18.91 35.58 40.58
CA ASP A 136 19.08 36.80 39.78
C ASP A 136 19.54 36.53 38.34
N ASN A 137 20.31 35.45 38.13
CA ASN A 137 20.86 35.10 36.82
C ASN A 137 19.87 34.32 35.93
N MET A 138 18.61 34.15 36.35
CA MET A 138 17.59 33.53 35.51
C MET A 138 16.98 34.53 34.52
N SER A 139 16.91 34.14 33.25
CA SER A 139 16.29 34.95 32.18
C SER A 139 14.77 35.01 32.27
N SER A 140 14.13 33.97 32.80
CA SER A 140 12.67 33.86 32.91
C SER A 140 12.29 32.92 34.06
N TRP A 141 11.40 33.36 34.94
CA TRP A 141 10.82 32.51 35.98
C TRP A 141 9.65 31.70 35.42
N PRO A 142 9.51 30.42 35.75
CA PRO A 142 8.38 29.64 35.27
C PRO A 142 7.13 29.86 36.12
N ASP A 143 5.94 29.72 35.53
CA ASP A 143 4.70 29.63 36.29
C ASP A 143 4.66 28.26 37.01
N ILE A 144 4.94 28.25 38.31
CA ILE A 144 5.02 27.02 39.10
C ILE A 144 3.89 27.01 40.13
N SER A 145 2.84 26.24 39.85
CA SER A 145 1.83 25.95 40.86
C SER A 145 2.35 24.90 41.85
N ILE A 146 2.59 25.31 43.10
CA ILE A 146 2.99 24.38 44.17
C ILE A 146 1.74 24.00 44.99
N ARG A 147 1.56 22.72 45.31
CA ARG A 147 0.59 22.29 46.33
C ARG A 147 1.33 22.20 47.66
N THR A 148 1.32 23.26 48.47
CA THR A 148 1.74 23.12 49.86
C THR A 148 0.60 22.51 50.68
N ILE A 149 0.90 21.49 51.47
CA ILE A 149 -0.02 21.01 52.50
C ILE A 149 0.33 21.79 53.77
N GLN A 150 -0.34 22.93 53.99
CA GLN A 150 -0.42 23.47 55.34
C GLN A 150 -1.28 22.53 56.20
N PRO A 151 -0.96 22.35 57.50
CA PRO A 151 -1.76 21.51 58.38
C PRO A 151 -3.21 22.00 58.54
N ASN A 152 -3.52 23.28 58.28
CA ASN A 152 -4.85 23.83 58.58
C ASN A 152 -5.56 24.67 57.50
N ASN A 153 -4.96 25.10 56.38
CA ASN A 153 -5.70 25.84 55.32
C ASN A 153 -4.97 25.82 53.96
N GLY A 154 -5.51 25.10 52.98
CA GLY A 154 -5.37 25.38 51.54
C GLY A 154 -3.99 25.26 50.88
N GLU A 155 -4.00 25.07 49.55
CA GLU A 155 -2.83 25.04 48.67
C GLU A 155 -2.19 26.44 48.57
N MET A 156 -0.93 26.62 49.00
CA MET A 156 -0.17 27.85 48.71
C MET A 156 0.41 27.75 47.30
N THR A 157 -0.15 28.52 46.37
CA THR A 157 0.34 28.63 44.99
C THR A 157 1.24 29.86 44.89
N TRP A 158 2.55 29.68 44.69
CA TRP A 158 3.44 30.81 44.40
C TRP A 158 3.36 31.14 42.92
N LEU A 159 2.78 32.28 42.57
CA LEU A 159 2.53 32.65 41.17
C LEU A 159 3.73 33.37 40.55
N ASN A 160 4.52 34.10 41.35
CA ASN A 160 5.57 34.99 40.84
C ASN A 160 6.93 34.82 41.57
N MET A 161 8.04 35.08 40.84
CA MET A 161 9.41 35.07 41.36
C MET A 161 9.61 35.92 42.63
N SER A 162 8.93 37.07 42.69
CA SER A 162 8.99 37.98 43.85
C SER A 162 8.40 37.35 45.11
N GLU A 163 7.30 36.62 44.96
CA GLU A 163 6.61 35.92 46.06
C GLU A 163 7.45 34.75 46.58
N PHE A 164 8.08 34.01 45.66
CA PHE A 164 9.05 32.98 46.03
C PHE A 164 10.22 33.55 46.82
N ARG A 165 10.76 34.70 46.41
CA ARG A 165 11.86 35.36 47.11
C ARG A 165 11.44 35.86 48.49
N GLU A 166 10.29 36.50 48.61
CA GLU A 166 9.79 37.03 49.88
C GLU A 166 9.59 35.90 50.90
N THR A 167 8.95 34.81 50.47
CA THR A 167 8.77 33.63 51.33
C THR A 167 10.08 32.95 51.70
N LEU A 168 11.05 32.86 50.78
CA LEU A 168 12.39 32.36 51.07
C LEU A 168 13.12 33.23 52.12
N GLN A 169 12.96 34.55 52.05
CA GLN A 169 13.57 35.48 53.00
C GLN A 169 12.92 35.41 54.39
N GLU A 170 11.59 35.41 54.47
CA GLU A 170 10.86 35.23 55.74
C GLU A 170 11.28 33.92 56.41
N PHE A 171 11.39 32.88 55.60
CA PHE A 171 11.82 31.58 56.06
C PHE A 171 13.26 31.57 56.58
N ARG A 172 14.21 32.20 55.88
CA ARG A 172 15.60 32.36 56.34
C ARG A 172 15.69 33.11 57.67
N ALA A 173 14.85 34.12 57.87
CA ALA A 173 14.78 34.89 59.12
C ALA A 173 14.26 34.04 60.30
N ASN A 174 13.43 33.03 60.03
CA ASN A 174 12.86 32.13 61.03
C ASN A 174 13.74 30.92 61.38
N ILE A 175 14.97 30.82 60.84
CA ILE A 175 15.92 29.74 61.17
C ILE A 175 16.44 29.96 62.60
N SER A 176 15.70 29.46 63.58
CA SER A 176 16.14 29.35 64.97
C SER A 176 16.72 27.96 65.25
N THR A 177 17.51 27.83 66.31
CA THR A 177 18.05 26.53 66.77
C THR A 177 17.01 25.68 67.51
N GLU A 178 15.74 26.08 67.54
CA GLU A 178 14.70 25.36 68.29
C GLU A 178 14.24 24.11 67.52
N ASP A 179 14.25 22.96 68.20
CA ASP A 179 13.96 21.65 67.59
C ASP A 179 12.52 21.51 67.03
N SER A 180 11.60 22.41 67.41
CA SER A 180 10.19 22.41 66.98
C SER A 180 10.00 22.90 65.54
N THR A 181 10.85 23.80 65.03
CA THR A 181 10.69 24.45 63.72
C THR A 181 11.40 23.70 62.59
N VAL A 182 12.35 22.81 62.93
CA VAL A 182 13.20 22.07 62.00
C VAL A 182 12.43 21.24 60.95
N PRO A 183 11.40 20.47 61.31
CA PRO A 183 10.68 19.65 60.31
C PRO A 183 9.91 20.49 59.30
N ASP A 184 9.31 21.60 59.74
CA ASP A 184 8.62 22.53 58.86
C ASP A 184 9.60 23.24 57.92
N ILE A 185 10.79 23.56 58.44
CA ILE A 185 11.87 24.15 57.65
C ILE A 185 12.26 23.21 56.50
N LEU A 186 12.64 21.99 56.82
CA LEU A 186 13.09 21.04 55.82
C LEU A 186 11.97 20.62 54.86
N ARG A 187 10.71 20.62 55.32
CA ARG A 187 9.54 20.37 54.47
C ARG A 187 9.41 21.45 53.41
N TRP A 188 9.54 22.73 53.77
CA TRP A 188 9.42 23.84 52.82
C TRP A 188 10.43 23.72 51.68
N TYR A 189 11.73 23.57 51.98
CA TYR A 189 12.75 23.39 50.94
C TYR A 189 12.49 22.17 50.06
N THR A 190 12.06 21.06 50.67
CA THR A 190 11.77 19.83 49.94
C THR A 190 10.58 20.00 49.00
N THR A 191 9.54 20.72 49.43
CA THR A 191 8.38 21.03 48.58
C THR A 191 8.74 22.01 47.46
N ALA A 192 9.52 23.05 47.76
CA ALA A 192 10.01 24.01 46.75
C ALA A 192 10.87 23.31 45.68
N ASN A 193 11.87 22.53 46.08
CA ASN A 193 12.71 21.77 45.16
C ASN A 193 11.91 20.75 44.35
N ALA A 194 10.94 20.05 44.96
CA ALA A 194 10.12 19.06 44.28
C ALA A 194 9.31 19.70 43.13
N ALA A 195 8.72 20.87 43.36
CA ALA A 195 7.93 21.54 42.34
C ALA A 195 8.76 22.21 41.23
N LEU A 196 9.91 22.80 41.58
CA LEU A 196 10.89 23.27 40.58
C LEU A 196 11.38 22.12 39.71
N LEU A 197 11.67 20.97 40.33
CA LEU A 197 12.08 19.77 39.64
C LEU A 197 10.94 19.18 38.79
N GLU A 198 9.71 19.18 39.29
CA GLU A 198 8.52 18.73 38.57
C GLU A 198 8.33 19.57 37.30
N HIS A 199 8.37 20.90 37.42
CA HIS A 199 8.34 21.80 36.28
C HIS A 199 9.43 21.45 35.26
N LEU A 200 10.67 21.31 35.72
CA LEU A 200 11.80 20.95 34.86
C LEU A 200 11.61 19.59 34.17
N THR A 201 11.06 18.60 34.86
CA THR A 201 10.77 17.28 34.28
C THR A 201 9.57 17.27 33.34
N ASN A 202 8.59 18.16 33.55
CA ASN A 202 7.41 18.30 32.68
C ASN A 202 7.72 19.05 31.38
N GLN A 203 8.71 19.95 31.39
CA GLN A 203 9.22 20.59 30.17
C GLN A 203 9.87 19.57 29.21
N ILE A 204 10.38 18.47 29.75
CA ILE A 204 10.94 17.38 28.95
C ILE A 204 9.78 16.50 28.49
N LYS A 205 9.46 16.54 27.18
CA LYS A 205 8.36 15.78 26.59
C LYS A 205 8.62 14.28 26.72
N ASP A 206 7.56 13.52 26.97
CA ASP A 206 7.60 12.07 26.89
C ASP A 206 7.64 11.66 25.42
N ALA A 207 8.87 11.50 24.92
CA ALA A 207 9.16 10.91 23.62
C ALA A 207 8.76 9.43 23.65
N ASN A 208 7.71 9.02 22.93
CA ASN A 208 7.26 7.61 22.94
C ASN A 208 7.66 6.87 21.66
N LYS A 209 8.07 7.57 20.61
CA LYS A 209 8.36 6.97 19.29
C LYS A 209 9.85 6.92 18.96
N SER A 210 10.66 7.80 19.55
CA SER A 210 12.09 7.91 19.23
C SER A 210 13.00 7.05 20.10
N GLY A 211 14.02 6.40 19.54
CA GLY A 211 15.07 5.71 20.32
C GLY A 211 15.88 6.62 21.26
N VAL A 212 15.51 7.90 21.32
CA VAL A 212 16.07 8.96 22.13
C VAL A 212 15.39 9.08 23.49
N TRP A 213 14.16 8.58 23.65
CA TRP A 213 13.39 8.68 24.90
C TRP A 213 14.15 8.19 26.12
N ARG A 214 14.98 7.14 25.94
CA ARG A 214 15.84 6.57 26.98
C ARG A 214 16.82 7.58 27.57
N PHE A 215 17.32 8.54 26.78
CA PHE A 215 18.23 9.58 27.26
C PHE A 215 17.48 10.63 28.08
N LEU A 216 16.30 11.05 27.61
CA LEU A 216 15.44 11.98 28.34
C LEU A 216 14.97 11.36 29.67
N LEU A 217 14.57 10.09 29.66
CA LEU A 217 14.19 9.38 30.87
C LEU A 217 15.38 9.19 31.82
N SER A 218 16.56 8.83 31.31
CA SER A 218 17.79 8.75 32.11
C SER A 218 18.13 10.11 32.74
N PHE A 219 17.95 11.22 32.01
CA PHE A 219 18.18 12.56 32.53
C PHE A 219 17.18 12.93 33.64
N LYS A 220 15.87 12.68 33.43
CA LYS A 220 14.81 12.84 34.45
C LYS A 220 15.13 12.01 35.69
N ASN A 221 15.52 10.76 35.51
CA ASN A 221 15.84 9.84 36.61
C ASN A 221 17.09 10.27 37.38
N LEU A 222 18.15 10.76 36.72
CA LEU A 222 19.34 11.29 37.38
C LEU A 222 19.01 12.52 38.24
N LEU A 223 18.20 13.45 37.74
CA LEU A 223 17.76 14.61 38.51
C LEU A 223 17.00 14.21 39.78
N ARG A 224 16.01 13.31 39.63
CA ARG A 224 15.22 12.80 40.75
C ARG A 224 16.07 11.97 41.72
N SER A 225 17.04 11.23 41.21
CA SER A 225 18.00 10.47 42.01
C SER A 225 18.84 11.38 42.89
N ILE A 226 19.42 12.44 42.31
CA ILE A 226 20.21 13.45 43.01
C ILE A 226 19.38 14.10 44.12
N GLU A 227 18.15 14.53 43.82
CA GLU A 227 17.26 15.13 44.83
C GLU A 227 16.94 14.14 45.96
N SER A 228 16.61 12.90 45.63
CA SER A 228 16.27 11.89 46.63
C SER A 228 17.47 11.54 47.52
N LEU A 229 18.69 11.46 46.96
CA LEU A 229 19.91 11.25 47.74
C LEU A 229 20.28 12.47 48.59
N ASP A 230 20.02 13.69 48.11
CA ASP A 230 20.21 14.92 48.90
C ASP A 230 19.25 14.96 50.10
N ILE A 231 17.96 14.62 49.90
CA ILE A 231 16.99 14.48 50.99
C ILE A 231 17.44 13.41 51.99
N SER A 232 17.91 12.24 51.54
CA SER A 232 18.38 11.18 52.45
C SER A 232 19.61 11.64 53.24
N SER A 233 20.48 12.45 52.64
CA SER A 233 21.64 13.04 53.32
C SER A 233 21.24 13.90 54.52
N VAL A 234 20.16 14.68 54.41
CA VAL A 234 19.65 15.52 55.51
C VAL A 234 19.26 14.68 56.72
N TYR A 235 18.59 13.56 56.50
CA TYR A 235 18.27 12.63 57.59
C TYR A 235 19.51 11.92 58.12
N GLY A 236 20.50 11.58 57.27
CA GLY A 236 21.76 11.05 57.76
C GLY A 236 22.53 12.02 58.66
N ILE A 237 22.50 13.32 58.34
CA ILE A 237 23.06 14.38 59.19
C ILE A 237 22.35 14.40 60.55
N ASN A 238 21.02 14.30 60.58
CA ASN A 238 20.25 14.19 61.81
C ASN A 238 20.68 12.96 62.64
N TYR A 239 20.79 11.79 62.00
CA TYR A 239 21.22 10.56 62.67
C TYR A 239 22.59 10.69 63.33
N TYR A 240 23.59 11.27 62.66
CA TYR A 240 24.92 11.44 63.23
C TYR A 240 25.01 12.62 64.21
N GLY A 241 24.27 13.70 63.99
CA GLY A 241 24.26 14.88 64.85
C GLY A 241 23.50 14.67 66.16
N ARG A 242 22.30 14.06 66.11
CA ARG A 242 21.42 13.83 67.26
C ARG A 242 21.44 12.39 67.78
N GLY A 243 21.99 11.46 67.00
CA GLY A 243 22.31 10.11 67.45
C GLY A 243 21.21 9.05 67.24
N HIS A 244 20.04 9.44 66.73
CA HIS A 244 19.00 8.50 66.30
C HIS A 244 18.00 9.20 65.38
N LEU A 245 17.27 8.43 64.56
CA LEU A 245 16.13 8.93 63.80
C LEU A 245 14.82 8.53 64.46
N LYS A 246 13.92 9.50 64.63
CA LYS A 246 12.51 9.26 64.97
C LYS A 246 11.84 8.39 63.88
N PRO A 247 10.80 7.61 64.19
CA PRO A 247 10.16 6.70 63.24
C PRO A 247 9.82 7.36 61.89
N ASP A 248 9.20 8.53 61.89
CA ASP A 248 8.83 9.24 60.65
C ASP A 248 10.06 9.67 59.83
N SER A 249 11.10 10.15 60.49
CA SER A 249 12.36 10.56 59.83
C SER A 249 13.12 9.35 59.29
N TYR A 250 13.09 8.23 60.00
CA TYR A 250 13.70 6.98 59.57
C TYR A 250 13.02 6.40 58.32
N ILE A 251 11.68 6.37 58.30
CA ILE A 251 10.92 5.91 57.12
C ILE A 251 11.26 6.78 55.90
N LYS A 252 11.27 8.11 56.05
CA LYS A 252 11.62 9.03 54.97
C LYS A 252 13.06 8.84 54.48
N TYR A 253 14.01 8.63 55.39
CA TYR A 253 15.39 8.30 55.02
C TYR A 253 15.46 7.05 54.13
N VAL A 254 14.85 5.95 54.57
CA VAL A 254 14.89 4.66 53.84
C VAL A 254 14.23 4.80 52.47
N GLN A 255 13.06 5.45 52.40
CA GLN A 255 12.37 5.69 51.14
C GLN A 255 13.24 6.45 50.14
N HIS A 256 13.85 7.56 50.58
CA HIS A 256 14.64 8.41 49.71
C HIS A 256 16.01 7.83 49.34
N ASP A 257 16.66 7.08 50.24
CA ASP A 257 17.92 6.37 49.94
C ASP A 257 17.70 5.28 48.88
N ILE A 258 16.63 4.46 49.03
CA ILE A 258 16.32 3.40 48.08
C ILE A 258 15.88 4.00 46.74
N LEU A 259 14.95 4.95 46.74
CA LEU A 259 14.45 5.61 45.52
C LEU A 259 15.60 6.27 44.75
N GLY A 260 16.50 6.96 45.46
CA GLY A 260 17.66 7.60 44.85
C GLY A 260 18.57 6.60 44.13
N ARG A 261 18.86 5.46 44.76
CA ARG A 261 19.70 4.40 44.18
C ARG A 261 19.02 3.68 43.01
N ASP A 262 17.71 3.43 43.12
CA ASP A 262 16.94 2.76 42.07
C ASP A 262 16.88 3.61 40.79
N LEU A 263 16.55 4.90 40.94
CA LEU A 263 16.54 5.85 39.83
C LEU A 263 17.93 6.00 39.18
N LEU A 264 19.00 6.01 39.98
CA LEU A 264 20.37 6.01 39.45
C LEU A 264 20.63 4.75 38.62
N ASN A 265 20.35 3.56 39.17
CA ASN A 265 20.54 2.31 38.46
C ASN A 265 19.72 2.25 37.16
N GLY A 266 18.45 2.68 37.20
CA GLY A 266 17.61 2.80 36.01
C GLY A 266 18.26 3.70 34.96
N SER A 267 18.81 4.83 35.36
CA SER A 267 19.54 5.76 34.46
C SER A 267 20.73 5.09 33.77
N LEU A 268 21.51 4.29 34.52
CA LEU A 268 22.66 3.54 34.00
C LEU A 268 22.25 2.38 33.07
N HIS A 269 21.06 1.82 33.25
CA HIS A 269 20.49 0.80 32.37
C HIS A 269 20.01 1.39 31.04
N PHE A 270 19.33 2.54 31.07
CA PHE A 270 18.86 3.22 29.86
C PHE A 270 20.00 3.73 28.98
N VAL A 271 21.10 4.17 29.60
CA VAL A 271 22.27 4.72 28.90
C VAL A 271 23.55 4.00 29.37
N PRO A 272 23.94 2.89 28.73
CA PRO A 272 25.08 2.07 29.16
C PRO A 272 26.43 2.81 29.22
N SER A 273 26.65 3.84 28.40
CA SER A 273 27.87 4.66 28.45
C SER A 273 28.02 5.39 29.78
N LEU A 274 26.91 5.75 30.45
CA LEU A 274 26.96 6.32 31.80
C LEU A 274 27.47 5.33 32.83
N LYS A 275 27.23 4.03 32.64
CA LYS A 275 27.71 2.98 33.56
C LYS A 275 29.23 2.97 33.64
N THR A 276 29.91 3.17 32.51
CA THR A 276 31.38 3.27 32.44
C THR A 276 31.87 4.51 33.19
N ILE A 277 31.24 5.66 32.97
CA ILE A 277 31.59 6.93 33.63
C ILE A 277 31.36 6.81 35.15
N TYR A 278 30.21 6.28 35.56
CA TYR A 278 29.88 6.06 36.96
C TYR A 278 30.85 5.09 37.64
N ARG A 279 31.26 4.01 36.96
CA ARG A 279 32.27 3.09 37.49
C ARG A 279 33.61 3.78 37.71
N ASN A 280 34.00 4.68 36.82
CA ASN A 280 35.24 5.46 36.98
C ASN A 280 35.15 6.40 38.19
N ILE A 281 34.02 7.10 38.34
CA ILE A 281 33.74 7.97 39.49
C ILE A 281 33.84 7.18 40.81
N THR A 282 33.19 6.02 40.90
CA THR A 282 33.19 5.23 42.15
C THR A 282 34.54 4.62 42.49
N LEU A 283 35.38 4.33 41.49
CA LEU A 283 36.75 3.84 41.69
C LEU A 283 37.73 4.95 42.10
N THR A 284 37.55 6.17 41.59
CA THR A 284 38.43 7.31 41.88
C THR A 284 38.11 7.98 43.22
N MET A 285 36.87 7.88 43.69
CA MET A 285 36.41 8.47 44.94
C MET A 285 36.89 7.68 46.16
N LYS A 286 37.92 8.19 46.85
CA LYS A 286 38.48 7.57 48.07
C LYS A 286 37.45 7.30 49.18
N SER A 287 36.44 8.16 49.34
CA SER A 287 35.42 8.07 50.40
C SER A 287 34.19 7.26 50.00
N TYR A 288 34.10 6.69 48.79
CA TYR A 288 32.91 5.98 48.33
C TYR A 288 32.59 4.74 49.20
N GLY A 289 33.62 4.00 49.61
CA GLY A 289 33.46 2.87 50.55
C GLY A 289 32.82 3.29 51.86
N ASN A 290 33.19 4.47 52.39
CA ASN A 290 32.64 5.00 53.63
C ASN A 290 31.14 5.28 53.50
N ILE A 291 30.67 5.80 52.36
CA ILE A 291 29.24 6.10 52.13
C ILE A 291 28.38 4.86 52.27
N THR A 292 28.83 3.72 51.72
CA THR A 292 28.10 2.46 51.85
C THR A 292 28.03 2.01 53.32
N GLN A 293 29.09 2.24 54.08
CA GLN A 293 29.15 1.91 55.51
C GLN A 293 28.27 2.83 56.36
N TRP A 294 28.27 4.13 56.07
CA TRP A 294 27.40 5.10 56.70
C TRP A 294 25.93 4.72 56.46
N SER A 295 25.57 4.43 55.21
CA SER A 295 24.21 4.01 54.84
C SER A 295 23.73 2.77 55.60
N LYS A 296 24.58 1.73 55.70
CA LYS A 296 24.29 0.52 56.47
C LYS A 296 24.11 0.79 57.95
N THR A 297 24.87 1.74 58.50
CA THR A 297 24.75 2.14 59.91
C THR A 297 23.41 2.84 60.16
N ILE A 298 23.02 3.80 59.31
CA ILE A 298 21.74 4.51 59.45
C ILE A 298 20.56 3.54 59.28
N GLN A 299 20.63 2.59 58.35
CA GLN A 299 19.59 1.57 58.14
C GLN A 299 19.35 0.67 59.36
N LYS A 300 20.33 0.52 60.26
CA LYS A 300 20.11 -0.19 61.54
C LYS A 300 19.39 0.69 62.57
N ASN A 301 19.51 2.01 62.42
CA ASN A 301 18.95 3.06 63.30
C ASN A 301 19.12 2.78 64.80
N LEU A 302 20.29 2.24 65.19
CA LEU A 302 20.58 2.01 66.60
C LEU A 302 20.83 3.34 67.30
N HIS A 303 20.29 3.50 68.52
CA HIS A 303 20.55 4.67 69.35
C HIS A 303 22.05 4.80 69.65
N ARG A 304 22.59 5.99 69.42
CA ARG A 304 23.97 6.37 69.69
C ARG A 304 24.02 7.78 70.27
N LYS A 305 25.17 8.15 70.86
CA LYS A 305 25.42 9.56 71.20
C LYS A 305 25.70 10.34 69.92
N GLY A 306 25.09 11.51 69.79
CA GLY A 306 25.36 12.45 68.71
C GLY A 306 26.83 12.85 68.69
N ASN A 307 27.44 12.89 67.50
CA ASN A 307 28.82 13.28 67.30
C ASN A 307 28.92 14.20 66.08
N VAL A 308 29.27 15.47 66.34
CA VAL A 308 29.38 16.51 65.32
C VAL A 308 30.47 16.17 64.29
N THR A 309 31.56 15.54 64.71
CA THR A 309 32.65 15.14 63.80
C THR A 309 32.21 14.05 62.82
N ASP A 310 31.41 13.09 63.28
CA ASP A 310 30.84 12.04 62.42
C ASP A 310 29.80 12.64 61.47
N ALA A 311 28.96 13.56 61.96
CA ALA A 311 28.00 14.28 61.14
C ALA A 311 28.69 15.07 60.02
N ARG A 312 29.80 15.76 60.33
CA ARG A 312 30.61 16.48 59.34
C ARG A 312 31.20 15.52 58.30
N SER A 313 31.84 14.44 58.75
CA SER A 313 32.49 13.47 57.85
C SER A 313 31.48 12.78 56.92
N TYR A 314 30.31 12.43 57.46
CA TYR A 314 29.18 11.92 56.68
C TYR A 314 28.71 12.96 55.66
N TYR A 315 28.50 14.19 56.11
CA TYR A 315 27.99 15.26 55.26
C TYR A 315 28.94 15.59 54.11
N GLU A 316 30.23 15.72 54.37
CA GLU A 316 31.26 15.96 53.36
C GLU A 316 31.35 14.80 52.36
N SER A 317 31.30 13.56 52.85
CA SER A 317 31.31 12.37 51.98
C SER A 317 30.09 12.36 51.05
N MET A 318 28.90 12.65 51.59
CA MET A 318 27.66 12.65 50.82
C MET A 318 27.60 13.83 49.85
N ALA A 319 28.02 15.02 50.26
CA ALA A 319 28.09 16.19 49.38
C ALA A 319 29.05 15.98 48.22
N TYR A 320 30.22 15.36 48.46
CA TYR A 320 31.16 14.99 47.40
C TYR A 320 30.52 13.98 46.43
N TYR A 321 29.83 12.96 46.95
CA TYR A 321 29.16 11.97 46.10
C TYR A 321 28.05 12.60 45.24
N ILE A 322 27.25 13.49 45.81
CA ILE A 322 26.19 14.19 45.06
C ILE A 322 26.81 15.11 43.99
N ASP A 323 27.94 15.79 44.25
CA ASP A 323 28.65 16.57 43.23
C ASP A 323 29.17 15.69 42.08
N GLU A 324 29.71 14.51 42.39
CA GLU A 324 30.10 13.52 41.38
C GLU A 324 28.90 13.03 40.55
N LEU A 325 27.72 12.84 41.15
CA LEU A 325 26.50 12.53 40.41
C LEU A 325 26.04 13.71 39.52
N ARG A 326 26.23 14.96 39.95
CA ARG A 326 26.01 16.14 39.09
C ARG A 326 27.01 16.20 37.93
N LYS A 327 28.25 15.72 38.10
CA LYS A 327 29.20 15.53 36.98
C LYS A 327 28.70 14.47 36.00
N LEU A 328 28.16 13.36 36.49
CA LEU A 328 27.53 12.33 35.66
C LEU A 328 26.32 12.88 34.88
N GLN A 329 25.48 13.70 35.51
CA GLN A 329 24.36 14.38 34.85
C GLN A 329 24.84 15.35 33.75
N ARG A 330 25.90 16.13 34.01
CA ARG A 330 26.54 16.98 32.99
C ARG A 330 27.12 16.15 31.84
N ALA A 331 27.72 15.00 32.13
CA ALA A 331 28.21 14.09 31.10
C ALA A 331 27.07 13.54 30.23
N LEU A 332 25.91 13.19 30.82
CA LEU A 332 24.72 12.80 30.04
C LEU A 332 24.28 13.93 29.11
N ARG A 333 24.24 15.18 29.57
CA ARG A 333 23.93 16.34 28.72
C ARG A 333 24.91 16.47 27.56
N VAL A 334 26.21 16.28 27.80
CA VAL A 334 27.23 16.29 26.73
C VAL A 334 27.01 15.13 25.74
N ILE A 335 26.65 13.95 26.23
CA ILE A 335 26.30 12.79 25.39
C ILE A 335 25.10 13.11 24.49
N ILE A 336 24.06 13.76 25.04
CA ILE A 336 22.88 14.16 24.28
C ILE A 336 23.21 15.22 23.22
N ARG A 337 24.04 16.22 23.58
CA ARG A 337 24.35 17.36 22.73
C ARG A 337 25.36 17.07 21.62
N TYR A 338 26.47 16.44 21.97
CA TYR A 338 27.61 16.31 21.07
C TYR A 338 27.88 14.88 20.65
N GLY A 339 27.22 13.88 21.26
CA GLY A 339 27.64 12.48 21.13
C GLY A 339 29.08 12.34 21.59
N GLY A 340 29.32 12.27 22.90
CA GLY A 340 30.68 12.27 23.47
C GLY A 340 31.64 11.24 22.84
N ASN A 341 32.94 11.36 23.12
CA ASN A 341 34.04 10.61 22.47
C ASN A 341 33.91 9.07 22.37
N GLU A 342 32.98 8.43 23.10
CA GLU A 342 32.73 6.97 23.07
C GLU A 342 31.29 6.59 22.66
N GLY A 343 30.42 7.53 22.25
CA GLY A 343 29.00 7.24 22.12
C GLY A 343 28.23 8.15 21.18
N ASN A 344 28.36 7.88 19.88
CA ASN A 344 27.51 8.41 18.80
C ASN A 344 26.06 7.90 18.90
N GLU A 345 25.50 7.57 20.06
CA GLU A 345 24.20 6.89 20.12
C GLU A 345 23.04 7.82 19.74
N VAL A 346 23.02 9.04 20.25
CA VAL A 346 22.07 10.08 19.80
C VAL A 346 22.37 10.51 18.37
N GLN A 347 23.64 10.69 18.03
CA GLN A 347 24.07 11.07 16.67
C GLN A 347 23.73 10.01 15.62
N LYS A 348 23.82 8.72 15.96
CA LYS A 348 23.40 7.60 15.10
C LYS A 348 21.89 7.63 14.89
N VAL A 349 21.11 7.98 15.93
CA VAL A 349 19.65 8.11 15.79
C VAL A 349 19.29 9.31 14.91
N LEU A 350 19.98 10.45 15.06
CA LEU A 350 19.87 11.61 14.17
C LEU A 350 20.24 11.25 12.72
N GLN A 351 21.40 10.61 12.50
CA GLN A 351 21.83 10.18 11.17
C GLN A 351 20.90 9.14 10.55
N SER A 352 20.41 8.19 11.35
CA SER A 352 19.44 7.19 10.88
C SER A 352 18.14 7.85 10.49
N ALA A 353 17.67 8.82 11.29
CA ALA A 353 16.59 9.68 10.87
C ALA A 353 16.96 10.36 9.54
N ASP A 354 18.17 10.95 9.36
CA ASP A 354 18.61 11.79 8.19
C ASP A 354 18.47 11.00 6.91
N ASN A 355 18.93 9.77 6.99
CA ASN A 355 18.81 8.81 5.93
C ASN A 355 17.34 8.46 5.65
N MET A 356 16.51 8.20 6.66
CA MET A 356 15.08 7.88 6.48
C MET A 356 14.29 9.01 5.78
N GLU A 357 14.54 10.27 6.13
CA GLU A 357 13.92 11.43 5.45
C GLU A 357 14.40 11.52 3.99
N THR A 358 15.70 11.35 3.76
CA THR A 358 16.26 11.36 2.41
C THR A 358 15.65 10.26 1.53
N PHE A 359 15.53 9.03 2.07
CA PHE A 359 14.88 7.92 1.38
C PHE A 359 13.37 8.17 1.17
N GLY A 360 12.68 8.74 2.16
CA GLY A 360 11.27 9.11 2.05
C GLY A 360 11.01 10.13 0.93
N ILE A 361 11.82 11.19 0.85
CA ILE A 361 11.78 12.18 -0.24
C ILE A 361 12.05 11.50 -1.58
N ALA A 362 13.07 10.66 -1.67
CA ALA A 362 13.40 9.96 -2.90
C ALA A 362 12.25 9.06 -3.38
N ILE A 363 11.62 8.30 -2.49
CA ILE A 363 10.46 7.46 -2.80
C ILE A 363 9.28 8.32 -3.25
N LEU A 364 8.98 9.43 -2.57
CA LEU A 364 7.91 10.35 -2.95
C LEU A 364 8.12 10.92 -4.35
N VAL A 365 9.35 11.35 -4.68
CA VAL A 365 9.72 11.83 -6.01
C VAL A 365 9.54 10.74 -7.07
N VAL A 366 10.02 9.51 -6.80
CA VAL A 366 9.83 8.37 -7.72
C VAL A 366 8.35 8.09 -7.96
N VAL A 367 7.54 8.08 -6.91
CA VAL A 367 6.10 7.87 -6.99
C VAL A 367 5.40 8.96 -7.81
N LEU A 368 5.79 10.22 -7.62
CA LEU A 368 5.27 11.34 -8.40
C LEU A 368 5.67 11.27 -9.89
N ILE A 369 6.83 10.69 -10.23
CA ILE A 369 7.27 10.47 -11.61
C ILE A 369 6.60 9.25 -12.25
N VAL A 370 6.44 8.15 -11.50
CA VAL A 370 5.83 6.91 -12.01
C VAL A 370 4.32 7.07 -12.21
N SER A 371 3.64 7.86 -11.38
CA SER A 371 2.20 8.12 -11.48
C SER A 371 1.75 8.61 -12.87
N PRO A 372 2.33 9.67 -13.48
CA PRO A 372 1.98 10.10 -14.83
C PRO A 372 2.34 9.07 -15.90
N ILE A 373 3.43 8.31 -15.74
CA ILE A 373 3.79 7.23 -16.66
C ILE A 373 2.70 6.14 -16.66
N ILE A 374 2.23 5.72 -15.48
CA ILE A 374 1.12 4.75 -15.36
C ILE A 374 -0.15 5.32 -16.01
N ILE A 375 -0.49 6.59 -15.78
CA ILE A 375 -1.66 7.23 -16.40
C ILE A 375 -1.56 7.20 -17.94
N ILE A 376 -0.39 7.52 -18.50
CA ILE A 376 -0.15 7.48 -19.95
C ILE A 376 -0.26 6.05 -20.48
N LEU A 377 0.37 5.07 -19.81
CA LEU A 377 0.34 3.67 -20.22
C LEU A 377 -1.08 3.11 -20.19
N VAL A 378 -1.84 3.37 -19.13
CA VAL A 378 -3.25 2.96 -19.05
C VAL A 378 -4.06 3.62 -20.14
N ARG A 379 -3.92 4.94 -20.39
CA ARG A 379 -4.65 5.62 -21.47
C ARG A 379 -4.35 5.01 -22.83
N ASN A 380 -3.08 4.65 -23.08
CA ASN A 380 -2.67 4.02 -24.32
C ASN A 380 -3.25 2.59 -24.44
N ALA A 381 -3.19 1.78 -23.38
CA ALA A 381 -3.78 0.43 -23.36
C ALA A 381 -5.32 0.47 -23.53
N ALA A 382 -5.98 1.42 -22.89
CA ALA A 382 -7.40 1.71 -23.06
C ALA A 382 -7.74 2.02 -24.53
N ALA A 383 -6.94 2.87 -25.19
CA ALA A 383 -7.14 3.23 -26.59
C ALA A 383 -6.92 2.04 -27.53
N THR A 384 -5.89 1.22 -27.30
CA THR A 384 -5.64 0.03 -28.13
C THR A 384 -6.75 -1.00 -27.97
N ILE A 385 -7.19 -1.31 -26.74
CA ILE A 385 -8.31 -2.23 -26.49
C ILE A 385 -9.58 -1.77 -27.21
N GLN A 386 -9.87 -0.47 -27.21
CA GLN A 386 -11.02 0.08 -27.95
C GLN A 386 -10.87 -0.10 -29.46
N LEU A 387 -9.69 0.16 -30.01
CA LEU A 387 -9.41 -0.02 -31.44
C LEU A 387 -9.55 -1.49 -31.85
N TYR A 388 -9.02 -2.42 -31.06
CA TYR A 388 -9.20 -3.86 -31.28
C TYR A 388 -10.67 -4.25 -31.22
N ALA A 389 -11.44 -3.76 -30.24
CA ALA A 389 -12.87 -4.05 -30.13
C ALA A 389 -13.67 -3.55 -31.34
N ILE A 390 -13.36 -2.36 -31.87
CA ILE A 390 -13.99 -1.80 -33.08
C ILE A 390 -13.63 -2.65 -34.31
N ASN A 391 -12.35 -2.98 -34.50
CA ASN A 391 -11.89 -3.80 -35.62
C ASN A 391 -12.50 -5.21 -35.58
N LEU A 392 -12.60 -5.82 -34.40
CA LEU A 392 -13.24 -7.11 -34.20
C LEU A 392 -14.73 -7.04 -34.57
N ALA A 393 -15.43 -5.99 -34.14
CA ALA A 393 -16.84 -5.78 -34.49
C ALA A 393 -17.03 -5.60 -36.01
N HIS A 394 -16.10 -4.92 -36.70
CA HIS A 394 -16.14 -4.77 -38.15
C HIS A 394 -15.92 -6.11 -38.87
N LYS A 395 -14.88 -6.87 -38.50
CA LYS A 395 -14.60 -8.20 -39.07
C LYS A 395 -15.73 -9.18 -38.81
N ALA A 396 -16.32 -9.17 -37.62
CA ALA A 396 -17.49 -9.99 -37.30
C ALA A 396 -18.70 -9.63 -38.18
N LYS A 397 -18.90 -8.34 -38.47
CA LYS A 397 -19.96 -7.87 -39.39
C LYS A 397 -19.70 -8.31 -40.83
N GLU A 398 -18.46 -8.24 -41.31
CA GLU A 398 -18.07 -8.71 -42.64
C GLU A 398 -18.24 -10.23 -42.78
N LEU A 399 -17.72 -11.00 -41.83
CA LEU A 399 -17.92 -12.46 -41.78
C LEU A 399 -19.40 -12.82 -41.76
N LYS A 400 -20.22 -12.11 -40.98
CA LYS A 400 -21.68 -12.32 -40.97
C LYS A 400 -22.31 -12.02 -42.32
N ARG A 401 -21.82 -11.01 -43.05
CA ARG A 401 -22.28 -10.69 -44.41
C ARG A 401 -21.87 -11.75 -45.43
N GLU A 402 -20.63 -12.22 -45.38
CA GLU A 402 -20.14 -13.28 -46.27
C GLU A 402 -20.83 -14.61 -45.99
N LYS A 403 -20.99 -14.99 -44.71
CA LYS A 403 -21.78 -16.17 -44.31
C LYS A 403 -23.18 -16.12 -44.90
N ARG A 404 -23.88 -14.98 -44.79
CA ARG A 404 -25.22 -14.79 -45.40
C ARG A 404 -25.23 -14.96 -46.92
N LYS A 405 -24.22 -14.43 -47.62
CA LYS A 405 -24.10 -14.62 -49.08
C LYS A 405 -23.86 -16.08 -49.44
N SER A 406 -22.95 -16.75 -48.74
CA SER A 406 -22.68 -18.18 -48.92
C SER A 406 -23.93 -19.03 -48.66
N ASP A 407 -24.64 -18.74 -47.57
CA ASP A 407 -25.88 -19.43 -47.23
C ASP A 407 -26.95 -19.22 -48.31
N SER A 408 -27.12 -17.98 -48.81
CA SER A 408 -28.07 -17.67 -49.88
C SER A 408 -27.75 -18.42 -51.18
N LEU A 409 -26.47 -18.53 -51.56
CA LEU A 409 -26.06 -19.29 -52.74
C LEU A 409 -26.30 -20.79 -52.56
N LEU A 410 -26.02 -21.33 -51.37
CA LEU A 410 -26.28 -22.73 -51.06
C LEU A 410 -27.78 -23.08 -51.22
N PHE A 411 -28.67 -22.20 -50.74
CA PHE A 411 -30.12 -22.35 -50.89
C PHE A 411 -30.62 -22.15 -52.34
N GLN A 412 -29.83 -21.54 -53.23
CA GLN A 412 -30.16 -21.44 -54.66
C GLN A 412 -29.74 -22.68 -55.44
N MET A 413 -28.66 -23.36 -55.04
CA MET A 413 -28.17 -24.56 -55.74
C MET A 413 -28.82 -25.86 -55.26
N LEU A 414 -29.36 -25.90 -54.05
CA LEU A 414 -29.95 -27.09 -53.45
C LEU A 414 -31.31 -26.77 -52.81
N PRO A 415 -32.29 -27.70 -52.85
CA PRO A 415 -33.56 -27.53 -52.16
C PRO A 415 -33.35 -27.21 -50.67
N PRO A 416 -34.18 -26.34 -50.05
CA PRO A 416 -33.98 -25.87 -48.68
C PRO A 416 -33.82 -26.97 -47.63
N THR A 417 -34.51 -28.09 -47.79
CA THR A 417 -34.44 -29.27 -46.90
C THR A 417 -33.08 -29.96 -46.94
N VAL A 418 -32.46 -30.07 -48.13
CA VAL A 418 -31.14 -30.69 -48.32
C VAL A 418 -30.03 -29.74 -47.84
N ALA A 419 -30.15 -28.44 -48.14
CA ALA A 419 -29.17 -27.43 -47.73
C ALA A 419 -29.07 -27.28 -46.19
N THR A 420 -30.18 -27.33 -45.45
CA THR A 420 -30.16 -27.27 -43.98
C THR A 420 -29.54 -28.52 -43.35
N GLN A 421 -29.86 -29.71 -43.86
CA GLN A 421 -29.26 -30.98 -43.40
C GLN A 421 -27.75 -31.00 -43.62
N LEU A 422 -27.28 -30.54 -44.80
CA LEU A 422 -25.85 -30.43 -45.10
C LEU A 422 -25.14 -29.37 -44.23
N LYS A 423 -25.77 -28.23 -43.93
CA LYS A 423 -25.21 -27.24 -43.00
C LYS A 423 -25.07 -27.78 -41.58
N GLN A 424 -25.91 -28.73 -41.17
CA GLN A 424 -25.84 -29.42 -39.88
C GLN A 424 -24.90 -30.64 -39.90
N ALA A 425 -24.16 -30.84 -40.99
CA ALA A 425 -23.28 -32.00 -41.22
C ALA A 425 -24.00 -33.36 -41.10
N GLN A 426 -25.31 -33.38 -41.36
CA GLN A 426 -26.08 -34.63 -41.42
C GLN A 426 -25.91 -35.29 -42.79
N THR A 427 -25.82 -36.62 -42.81
CA THR A 427 -25.76 -37.40 -44.05
C THR A 427 -27.13 -37.36 -44.73
N VAL A 428 -27.20 -36.80 -45.94
CA VAL A 428 -28.43 -36.78 -46.74
C VAL A 428 -28.60 -38.16 -47.41
N PRO A 429 -29.61 -38.96 -47.03
CA PRO A 429 -29.85 -40.25 -47.66
C PRO A 429 -30.32 -40.05 -49.11
N ALA A 430 -29.87 -40.91 -50.03
CA ALA A 430 -30.35 -40.90 -51.40
C ALA A 430 -31.83 -41.33 -51.43
N GLU A 431 -32.73 -40.41 -51.81
CA GLU A 431 -34.14 -40.73 -51.98
C GLU A 431 -34.36 -41.42 -53.34
N TYR A 432 -35.04 -42.57 -53.29
CA TYR A 432 -35.45 -43.31 -54.47
C TYR A 432 -36.92 -42.97 -54.79
N TYR A 433 -37.15 -42.36 -55.95
CA TYR A 433 -38.50 -42.10 -56.44
C TYR A 433 -38.94 -43.26 -57.33
N SER A 434 -40.02 -43.95 -56.94
CA SER A 434 -40.51 -45.17 -57.59
C SER A 434 -41.05 -44.96 -59.00
N ALA A 435 -41.46 -43.74 -59.32
CA ALA A 435 -41.88 -43.32 -60.65
C ALA A 435 -41.52 -41.85 -60.85
N VAL A 436 -40.68 -41.55 -61.83
CA VAL A 436 -40.33 -40.19 -62.24
C VAL A 436 -40.71 -40.04 -63.71
N THR A 437 -41.57 -39.07 -64.02
CA THR A 437 -41.90 -38.72 -65.40
C THR A 437 -40.98 -37.59 -65.86
N ILE A 438 -39.99 -37.91 -66.68
CA ILE A 438 -39.11 -36.91 -67.30
C ILE A 438 -39.85 -36.35 -68.52
N PHE A 439 -40.19 -35.06 -68.47
CA PHE A 439 -40.88 -34.38 -69.57
C PHE A 439 -39.87 -33.79 -70.55
N PHE A 440 -39.77 -34.38 -71.74
CA PHE A 440 -39.03 -33.82 -72.86
C PHE A 440 -40.01 -33.14 -73.81
N SER A 441 -40.08 -31.81 -73.79
CA SER A 441 -40.79 -31.04 -74.82
C SER A 441 -39.81 -30.19 -75.60
N ASP A 442 -39.87 -30.33 -76.92
CA ASP A 442 -39.26 -29.38 -77.85
C ASP A 442 -40.34 -28.37 -78.29
N ILE A 443 -39.94 -27.11 -78.45
CA ILE A 443 -40.86 -26.05 -78.87
C ILE A 443 -40.72 -25.96 -80.40
N VAL A 444 -41.77 -26.36 -81.13
CA VAL A 444 -41.78 -26.30 -82.59
C VAL A 444 -41.65 -24.83 -83.04
N GLY A 445 -40.64 -24.52 -83.85
CA GLY A 445 -40.31 -23.15 -84.28
C GLY A 445 -39.31 -22.40 -83.39
N PHE A 446 -38.82 -23.02 -82.29
CA PHE A 446 -37.83 -22.40 -81.39
C PHE A 446 -36.54 -21.98 -82.11
N THR A 447 -36.13 -22.74 -83.12
CA THR A 447 -34.90 -22.45 -83.88
C THR A 447 -35.01 -21.21 -84.76
N GLU A 448 -36.21 -20.89 -85.24
CA GLU A 448 -36.48 -19.67 -86.02
C GLU A 448 -36.61 -18.45 -85.10
N ILE A 449 -37.34 -18.59 -83.99
CA ILE A 449 -37.48 -17.51 -82.99
C ILE A 449 -36.11 -17.16 -82.36
N ALA A 450 -35.32 -18.17 -82.00
CA ALA A 450 -33.98 -17.94 -81.45
C ALA A 450 -32.97 -17.37 -82.47
N ALA A 451 -33.27 -17.44 -83.77
CA ALA A 451 -32.43 -16.85 -84.81
C ALA A 451 -32.72 -15.35 -85.01
N GLU A 452 -33.90 -14.87 -84.62
CA GLU A 452 -34.31 -13.46 -84.74
C GLU A 452 -34.20 -12.67 -83.42
N CYS A 453 -34.12 -13.35 -82.28
CA CYS A 453 -34.03 -12.75 -80.94
C CYS A 453 -32.59 -12.61 -80.41
N THR A 454 -32.34 -11.64 -79.52
CA THR A 454 -31.06 -11.55 -78.82
C THR A 454 -30.90 -12.66 -77.77
N PRO A 455 -29.68 -13.12 -77.44
CA PRO A 455 -29.47 -14.24 -76.50
C PRO A 455 -30.13 -14.04 -75.12
N LEU A 456 -30.25 -12.79 -74.66
CA LEU A 456 -30.89 -12.46 -73.38
C LEU A 456 -32.41 -12.55 -73.47
N GLU A 457 -33.01 -12.08 -74.58
CA GLU A 457 -34.46 -12.16 -74.83
C GLU A 457 -34.92 -13.60 -74.99
N VAL A 458 -34.13 -14.46 -75.65
CA VAL A 458 -34.44 -15.91 -75.77
C VAL A 458 -34.53 -16.58 -74.38
N LEU A 459 -33.69 -16.16 -73.43
CA LEU A 459 -33.68 -16.70 -72.06
C LEU A 459 -34.88 -16.23 -71.23
N GLU A 460 -35.39 -15.02 -71.47
CA GLU A 460 -36.56 -14.48 -70.76
C GLU A 460 -37.87 -14.98 -71.38
N GLU A 461 -38.03 -14.91 -72.70
CA GLU A 461 -39.21 -15.42 -73.40
C GLU A 461 -39.32 -16.93 -73.25
N GLY A 462 -38.20 -17.65 -73.42
CA GLY A 462 -38.12 -19.09 -73.18
C GLY A 462 -38.55 -19.45 -71.76
N ARG A 463 -38.00 -18.78 -70.72
CA ARG A 463 -38.46 -19.00 -69.34
C ARG A 463 -39.95 -18.76 -69.19
N SER A 464 -40.48 -17.66 -69.75
CA SER A 464 -41.90 -17.32 -69.64
C SER A 464 -42.83 -18.36 -70.29
N ALA A 465 -42.41 -18.97 -71.41
CA ALA A 465 -43.13 -20.01 -72.11
C ALA A 465 -43.12 -21.33 -71.29
N TRP A 466 -41.97 -21.71 -70.76
CA TRP A 466 -41.83 -22.87 -69.88
C TRP A 466 -42.65 -22.74 -68.59
N TYR A 467 -42.64 -21.55 -67.96
CA TYR A 467 -43.47 -21.27 -66.79
C TYR A 467 -44.98 -21.35 -67.10
N ARG A 468 -45.42 -20.97 -68.31
CA ARG A 468 -46.82 -21.12 -68.74
C ARG A 468 -47.20 -22.59 -68.94
N VAL A 469 -46.36 -23.39 -69.59
CA VAL A 469 -46.57 -24.84 -69.80
C VAL A 469 -46.66 -25.61 -68.48
N MET A 470 -45.84 -25.25 -67.49
CA MET A 470 -45.91 -25.89 -66.16
C MET A 470 -47.17 -25.52 -65.38
N LYS A 471 -47.75 -24.33 -65.61
CA LYS A 471 -48.95 -23.89 -64.89
C LYS A 471 -50.22 -24.61 -65.34
N THR A 472 -50.20 -25.23 -66.52
CA THR A 472 -51.35 -25.93 -67.13
C THR A 472 -51.42 -27.43 -66.81
N ASN A 473 -50.44 -28.02 -66.14
CA ASN A 473 -50.43 -29.46 -65.81
C ASN A 473 -49.92 -29.72 -64.37
N PRO A 474 -50.81 -29.85 -63.37
CA PRO A 474 -50.42 -29.81 -61.95
C PRO A 474 -50.03 -31.16 -61.33
N THR A 475 -49.98 -32.26 -62.09
CA THR A 475 -49.62 -33.58 -61.53
C THR A 475 -48.18 -33.96 -61.84
N GLY A 476 -47.33 -33.87 -60.82
CA GLY A 476 -46.22 -34.82 -60.62
C GLY A 476 -44.89 -34.54 -61.32
N LEU A 477 -44.51 -33.28 -61.56
CA LEU A 477 -43.14 -32.98 -62.00
C LEU A 477 -42.22 -32.73 -60.79
N LEU A 478 -41.47 -33.77 -60.39
CA LEU A 478 -40.35 -33.64 -59.45
C LEU A 478 -39.08 -33.35 -60.26
N ALA A 479 -38.61 -32.10 -60.16
CA ALA A 479 -37.35 -31.59 -60.70
C ALA A 479 -37.27 -31.35 -62.22
N VAL A 480 -36.83 -30.14 -62.58
CA VAL A 480 -36.51 -29.72 -63.94
C VAL A 480 -35.00 -29.55 -64.01
N LEU A 481 -34.32 -30.45 -64.71
CA LEU A 481 -32.92 -30.29 -65.10
C LEU A 481 -32.88 -29.45 -66.38
N SER A 482 -32.74 -28.13 -66.23
CA SER A 482 -32.40 -27.25 -67.34
C SER A 482 -30.92 -27.46 -67.69
N CYS A 483 -30.64 -28.12 -68.82
CA CYS A 483 -29.30 -28.20 -69.37
C CYS A 483 -29.08 -27.01 -70.31
N THR A 484 -28.78 -25.83 -69.74
CA THR A 484 -28.28 -24.70 -70.53
C THR A 484 -26.80 -24.98 -70.84
N THR A 485 -26.51 -25.42 -72.07
CA THR A 485 -25.14 -25.49 -72.56
C THR A 485 -24.67 -24.08 -72.94
N GLU A 486 -24.35 -23.26 -71.95
CA GLU A 486 -23.58 -22.04 -72.18
C GLU A 486 -22.14 -22.42 -72.53
N THR A 487 -21.80 -22.26 -73.81
CA THR A 487 -20.40 -22.25 -74.26
C THR A 487 -19.81 -20.90 -73.90
N ASN A 488 -19.35 -20.75 -72.67
CA ASN A 488 -18.37 -19.73 -72.32
C ASN A 488 -17.21 -20.37 -71.54
N ALA A 489 -16.01 -19.98 -71.95
CA ALA A 489 -14.77 -20.67 -71.67
C ALA A 489 -14.48 -20.82 -70.17
N GLY A 490 -14.11 -22.04 -69.80
CA GLY A 490 -13.28 -22.34 -68.64
C GLY A 490 -14.01 -22.49 -67.32
N HIS A 491 -14.49 -23.69 -67.00
CA HIS A 491 -14.39 -24.22 -65.63
C HIS A 491 -14.49 -25.76 -65.65
N ARG A 492 -13.55 -26.40 -64.95
CA ARG A 492 -13.43 -27.86 -64.79
C ARG A 492 -14.66 -28.42 -64.09
N LEU A 493 -15.25 -29.48 -64.65
CA LEU A 493 -16.18 -30.36 -63.93
C LEU A 493 -15.73 -31.81 -64.09
N GLY A 494 -15.56 -32.44 -62.93
CA GLY A 494 -15.01 -33.78 -62.75
C GLY A 494 -15.99 -34.89 -63.11
N ARG A 495 -15.38 -36.06 -63.33
CA ARG A 495 -15.95 -37.41 -63.51
C ARG A 495 -17.36 -37.62 -62.94
N ILE A 496 -18.24 -38.13 -63.80
CA ILE A 496 -19.24 -39.14 -63.43
C ILE A 496 -18.99 -40.36 -64.32
N GLY A 497 -18.81 -41.52 -63.68
CA GLY A 497 -18.45 -42.78 -64.31
C GLY A 497 -19.62 -43.44 -65.04
N SER A 498 -19.28 -44.08 -66.16
CA SER A 498 -19.82 -45.34 -66.69
C SER A 498 -21.24 -45.75 -66.29
N PHE A 499 -22.18 -45.67 -67.24
CA PHE A 499 -22.86 -46.81 -67.88
C PHE A 499 -24.07 -46.27 -68.65
N VAL A 500 -23.88 -45.95 -69.94
CA VAL A 500 -24.99 -45.74 -70.87
C VAL A 500 -24.99 -46.92 -71.82
N SER A 501 -26.08 -47.70 -71.76
CA SER A 501 -26.37 -48.79 -72.68
C SER A 501 -26.43 -48.28 -74.12
N GLU A 502 -25.72 -48.96 -75.02
CA GLU A 502 -25.66 -48.71 -76.46
C GLU A 502 -27.06 -48.74 -77.10
N ARG A 503 -27.67 -47.57 -77.32
CA ARG A 503 -28.74 -47.45 -78.33
C ARG A 503 -29.00 -46.07 -78.94
N HIS A 504 -28.06 -45.11 -78.83
CA HIS A 504 -28.27 -43.74 -79.34
C HIS A 504 -27.04 -43.13 -80.05
N LEU A 505 -26.41 -43.88 -80.96
CA LEU A 505 -25.33 -43.43 -81.87
C LEU A 505 -25.70 -42.46 -83.03
N PRO A 506 -26.98 -42.17 -83.39
CA PRO A 506 -27.29 -41.23 -84.47
C PRO A 506 -27.15 -39.73 -84.12
N ASP A 507 -27.43 -39.31 -82.88
CA ASP A 507 -27.49 -37.88 -82.52
C ASP A 507 -26.11 -37.25 -82.27
N VAL A 508 -25.16 -38.03 -81.76
CA VAL A 508 -23.75 -37.60 -81.63
C VAL A 508 -23.14 -37.27 -83.00
N ARG A 509 -23.56 -37.97 -84.06
CA ARG A 509 -23.15 -37.69 -85.46
C ARG A 509 -23.82 -36.45 -86.06
N ARG A 510 -24.96 -36.00 -85.52
CA ARG A 510 -25.64 -34.77 -85.96
C ARG A 510 -24.97 -33.54 -85.34
N ALA A 511 -24.62 -33.60 -84.06
CA ALA A 511 -23.83 -32.58 -83.36
C ALA A 511 -22.43 -32.39 -83.96
N HIS A 512 -21.73 -33.48 -84.31
CA HIS A 512 -20.43 -33.43 -84.97
C HIS A 512 -20.46 -32.80 -86.38
N ARG A 513 -21.59 -32.89 -87.11
CA ARG A 513 -21.76 -32.24 -88.43
C ARG A 513 -22.06 -30.75 -88.32
N MET A 514 -22.74 -30.31 -87.26
CA MET A 514 -22.96 -28.87 -87.00
C MET A 514 -21.65 -28.16 -86.64
N LEU A 515 -20.82 -28.79 -85.78
CA LEU A 515 -19.52 -28.24 -85.38
C LEU A 515 -18.54 -28.10 -86.55
N ARG A 516 -18.55 -29.05 -87.50
CA ARG A 516 -17.70 -28.97 -88.72
C ARG A 516 -18.10 -27.84 -89.68
N ARG A 517 -19.40 -27.51 -89.78
CA ARG A 517 -19.87 -26.39 -90.64
C ARG A 517 -19.58 -25.01 -90.05
N VAL A 518 -19.49 -24.89 -88.73
CA VAL A 518 -19.09 -23.65 -88.05
C VAL A 518 -17.57 -23.44 -88.16
N GLN A 519 -16.80 -24.52 -88.19
CA GLN A 519 -15.34 -24.51 -88.35
C GLN A 519 -14.88 -23.95 -89.72
N ASP A 520 -15.57 -24.27 -90.81
CA ASP A 520 -15.24 -23.79 -92.16
C ASP A 520 -15.60 -22.30 -92.38
N ARG A 521 -16.47 -21.69 -91.56
CA ARG A 521 -16.83 -20.27 -91.68
C ARG A 521 -15.86 -19.31 -90.98
N ASN A 522 -15.10 -19.76 -89.99
CA ASN A 522 -14.36 -18.86 -89.08
C ASN A 522 -12.81 -19.04 -89.07
N HIS A 523 -12.21 -19.80 -90.00
CA HIS A 523 -10.75 -19.95 -90.17
C HIS A 523 -9.93 -20.28 -88.89
N TRP A 524 -10.16 -21.45 -88.26
CA TRP A 524 -9.40 -21.91 -87.07
C TRP A 524 -8.44 -23.07 -87.39
N ARG A 525 -7.22 -23.07 -86.84
CA ARG A 525 -6.18 -24.11 -87.05
C ARG A 525 -6.01 -25.00 -85.80
N LEU A 526 -5.95 -26.33 -86.00
CA LEU A 526 -5.68 -27.32 -84.94
C LEU A 526 -4.17 -27.43 -84.66
N VAL A 527 -3.75 -27.38 -83.38
CA VAL A 527 -2.36 -27.68 -82.97
C VAL A 527 -2.35 -28.89 -82.06
N HIS A 528 -1.52 -29.89 -82.39
CA HIS A 528 -1.32 -31.11 -81.60
C HIS A 528 -0.14 -30.94 -80.65
N GLY A 529 -0.35 -31.15 -79.34
CA GLY A 529 0.71 -31.29 -78.34
C GLY A 529 0.58 -32.63 -77.62
N GLY A 530 1.60 -33.48 -77.71
CA GLY A 530 1.60 -34.82 -77.11
C GLY A 530 2.44 -34.91 -75.85
N PHE A 531 2.06 -35.83 -74.95
CA PHE A 531 2.98 -36.73 -74.23
C PHE A 531 2.22 -38.01 -73.82
N ARG A 532 2.81 -39.18 -74.11
CA ARG A 532 2.36 -40.53 -73.72
C ARG A 532 2.77 -40.76 -72.25
N THR A 533 1.99 -41.44 -71.41
CA THR A 533 1.91 -42.92 -71.36
C THR A 533 0.58 -43.45 -70.76
N ALA A 534 0.12 -44.56 -71.38
CA ALA A 534 -0.86 -45.58 -70.94
C ALA A 534 -2.37 -45.20 -70.87
N GLY A 535 -3.10 -45.50 -71.97
CA GLY A 535 -4.57 -45.64 -72.00
C GLY A 535 -5.34 -44.45 -72.59
N GLU A 536 -5.17 -44.18 -73.89
CA GLU A 536 -5.53 -42.96 -74.63
C GLU A 536 -6.89 -42.26 -74.31
N LYS A 537 -6.81 -41.02 -73.83
CA LYS A 537 -7.80 -39.95 -74.08
C LYS A 537 -7.05 -38.70 -74.57
N ARG A 538 -7.31 -38.28 -75.82
CA ARG A 538 -6.71 -37.08 -76.42
C ARG A 538 -7.51 -35.82 -76.06
N TRP A 539 -6.81 -34.76 -75.69
CA TRP A 539 -7.37 -33.44 -75.41
C TRP A 539 -7.14 -32.51 -76.61
N TYR A 540 -8.09 -31.62 -76.89
CA TYR A 540 -7.97 -30.59 -77.92
C TYR A 540 -8.03 -29.22 -77.25
N LEU A 541 -7.06 -28.36 -77.55
CA LEU A 541 -7.02 -26.96 -77.13
C LEU A 541 -7.31 -26.10 -78.38
N LEU A 542 -8.30 -25.21 -78.30
CA LEU A 542 -8.61 -24.23 -79.35
C LEU A 542 -8.28 -22.83 -78.81
N LEU A 543 -7.46 -22.07 -79.54
CA LEU A 543 -7.08 -20.69 -79.20
C LEU A 543 -7.47 -19.74 -80.36
N PRO A 544 -7.94 -18.51 -80.08
CA PRO A 544 -8.25 -17.50 -81.09
C PRO A 544 -7.04 -16.97 -81.84
N HIS A 545 -7.21 -16.77 -83.15
CA HIS A 545 -6.40 -15.82 -83.92
C HIS A 545 -6.85 -14.41 -83.52
N THR A 546 -6.07 -13.75 -82.68
CA THR A 546 -6.01 -12.28 -82.66
C THR A 546 -4.80 -11.88 -83.49
N PRO A 547 -4.85 -10.77 -84.26
CA PRO A 547 -3.66 -10.24 -84.92
C PRO A 547 -2.55 -9.92 -83.91
#